data_AF-A0A930MK96-F1
#
_entry.id   AF-A0A930MK96-F1
#
_cell.length_a   1.000
_cell.length_b   1.000
_cell.length_c   1.000
_cell.angle_alpha   90.00
_cell.angle_beta   90.00
_cell.angle_gamma   90.00
#
_symmetry.space_group_name_H-M   'P 1'
#
loop_
_entity.id
_entity.type
_entity.pdbx_description
1 polymer ?
#
loop_
_entity_poly.entity_id
_entity_poly.type
_entity_poly.pdbx_seq_one_letter_code
_entity_poly.pdbx_strand_id
1 'polypeptide(L)'
;MQDALVFGGNYVQGMFYTPSRGHRGIFDVKLDDEGFALAVEMAQIIGELYTGNEINKILYDIQGSLFTILSAANMLQADYTPDTQHVAEAMEFLNYSIPDFANGSGYGWHAEAALREVFSKISTYALRFILDSMSTMLRDIQDNEADAIDLLFLVGDVGSLMRVKYLIPLPLRNKLEDIKNACFNLEVENEE
;
A
#
# COMPACT_ATOMS: atom_id res chain seq x y z
N MET A 1 -0.46 -25.59 0.56
CA MET A 1 -0.58 -24.49 -0.40
C MET A 1 -0.96 -23.30 0.47
N GLN A 2 -0.01 -22.44 0.81
CA GLN A 2 -0.25 -21.29 1.68
C GLN A 2 -1.01 -20.26 0.84
N ASP A 3 -2.13 -19.77 1.37
CA ASP A 3 -3.25 -19.17 0.62
C ASP A 3 -2.79 -18.19 -0.48
N ALA A 4 -2.86 -18.69 -1.72
CA ALA A 4 -2.48 -17.96 -2.92
C ALA A 4 -3.53 -16.89 -3.23
N LEU A 5 -3.12 -15.82 -3.92
CA LEU A 5 -4.08 -14.92 -4.53
C LEU A 5 -5.02 -15.69 -5.46
N VAL A 6 -6.32 -15.46 -5.34
CA VAL A 6 -7.33 -16.04 -6.24
C VAL A 6 -7.81 -14.95 -7.20
N PHE A 7 -7.77 -15.25 -8.49
CA PHE A 7 -8.10 -14.30 -9.55
C PHE A 7 -9.42 -14.68 -10.23
N GLY A 8 -10.29 -13.68 -10.47
CA GLY A 8 -11.57 -13.89 -11.18
C GLY A 8 -12.07 -12.61 -11.85
N GLY A 9 -11.91 -12.48 -13.17
CA GLY A 9 -12.09 -11.19 -13.84
C GLY A 9 -11.09 -10.16 -13.27
N ASN A 10 -11.51 -8.91 -13.01
CA ASN A 10 -10.68 -7.92 -12.33
C ASN A 10 -10.77 -7.98 -10.79
N TYR A 11 -11.23 -9.11 -10.24
CA TYR A 11 -11.25 -9.37 -8.81
C TYR A 11 -10.00 -10.15 -8.40
N VAL A 12 -9.41 -9.72 -7.29
CA VAL A 12 -8.30 -10.39 -6.63
C VAL A 12 -8.70 -10.63 -5.19
N GLN A 13 -8.64 -11.89 -4.78
CA GLN A 13 -8.84 -12.29 -3.40
C GLN A 13 -7.47 -12.56 -2.75
N GLY A 14 -7.24 -12.02 -1.57
CA GLY A 14 -5.97 -12.20 -0.86
C GLY A 14 -6.07 -11.86 0.62
N MET A 15 -4.95 -12.00 1.33
CA MET A 15 -4.85 -11.77 2.77
C MET A 15 -4.07 -10.49 3.02
N PHE A 16 -4.63 -9.56 3.81
CA PHE A 16 -3.86 -8.37 4.22
C PHE A 16 -2.86 -8.75 5.30
N TYR A 17 -1.71 -8.11 5.25
CA TYR A 17 -0.72 -8.16 6.30
C TYR A 17 -0.14 -6.77 6.57
N THR A 18 -0.02 -6.45 7.87
CA THR A 18 0.87 -5.40 8.39
C THR A 18 1.51 -5.88 9.70
N PRO A 19 2.69 -5.37 10.09
CA PRO A 19 3.32 -5.74 11.37
C PRO A 19 2.43 -5.51 12.60
N SER A 20 1.60 -4.46 12.60
CA SER A 20 0.76 -4.13 13.76
C SER A 20 -0.47 -5.03 13.90
N ARG A 21 -0.95 -5.63 12.80
CA ARG A 21 -2.20 -6.41 12.76
C ARG A 21 -2.01 -7.88 12.39
N GLY A 22 -0.82 -8.26 11.95
CA GLY A 22 -0.56 -9.57 11.37
C GLY A 22 -1.46 -9.84 10.17
N HIS A 23 -1.69 -11.13 9.90
CA HIS A 23 -2.60 -11.57 8.86
C HIS A 23 -4.05 -11.30 9.21
N ARG A 24 -4.74 -10.54 8.35
CA ARG A 24 -6.15 -10.16 8.50
C ARG A 24 -6.93 -10.85 7.40
N GLY A 25 -7.74 -11.85 7.77
CA GLY A 25 -8.82 -12.42 6.96
C GLY A 25 -8.50 -12.75 5.50
N ILE A 26 -9.53 -13.01 4.71
CA ILE A 26 -9.43 -13.04 3.25
C ILE A 26 -10.34 -11.93 2.74
N PHE A 27 -9.81 -11.10 1.86
CA PHE A 27 -10.50 -9.92 1.31
C PHE A 27 -10.57 -9.99 -0.20
N ASP A 28 -11.72 -9.59 -0.74
CA ASP A 28 -11.93 -9.41 -2.16
C ASP A 28 -11.72 -7.94 -2.51
N VAL A 29 -10.83 -7.67 -3.48
CA VAL A 29 -10.64 -6.34 -4.05
C VAL A 29 -10.93 -6.36 -5.52
N LYS A 30 -11.52 -5.26 -6.02
CA LYS A 30 -11.70 -5.03 -7.44
C LYS A 30 -10.70 -3.97 -7.88
N LEU A 31 -9.88 -4.31 -8.87
CA LEU A 31 -8.85 -3.43 -9.40
C LEU A 31 -9.23 -2.99 -10.83
N ASP A 32 -8.60 -1.94 -11.33
CA ASP A 32 -8.59 -1.69 -12.77
C ASP A 32 -7.64 -2.66 -13.48
N ASP A 33 -7.47 -2.50 -14.79
CA ASP A 33 -6.63 -3.40 -15.59
C ASP A 33 -5.13 -3.29 -15.21
N GLU A 34 -4.66 -2.11 -14.81
CA GLU A 34 -3.27 -1.90 -14.37
C GLU A 34 -3.04 -2.58 -13.02
N GLY A 35 -3.90 -2.33 -12.03
CA GLY A 35 -3.83 -2.95 -10.72
C GLY A 35 -3.97 -4.47 -10.79
N PHE A 36 -4.86 -4.99 -11.64
CA PHE A 36 -5.01 -6.43 -11.84
C PHE A 36 -3.75 -7.05 -12.45
N ALA A 37 -3.14 -6.42 -13.45
CA ALA A 37 -1.88 -6.89 -14.04
C ALA A 37 -0.75 -6.95 -13.00
N LEU A 38 -0.67 -5.94 -12.11
CA LEU A 38 0.30 -5.93 -11.01
C LEU A 38 0.06 -7.07 -10.00
N ALA A 39 -1.21 -7.39 -9.71
CA ALA A 39 -1.52 -8.54 -8.85
C ALA A 39 -1.06 -9.87 -9.47
N VAL A 40 -1.22 -10.03 -10.79
CA VAL A 40 -0.77 -11.21 -11.53
C VAL A 40 0.75 -11.30 -11.54
N GLU A 41 1.45 -10.20 -11.85
CA GLU A 41 2.92 -10.13 -11.83
C GLU A 41 3.46 -10.50 -10.44
N MET A 42 2.88 -9.94 -9.38
CA MET A 42 3.21 -10.28 -8.00
C MET A 42 3.04 -11.77 -7.72
N ALA A 43 1.90 -12.37 -8.08
CA ALA A 43 1.67 -13.80 -7.82
C ALA A 43 2.66 -14.71 -8.58
N GLN A 44 3.06 -14.32 -9.80
CA GLN A 44 4.09 -15.03 -10.56
C GLN A 44 5.44 -14.97 -9.85
N ILE A 45 5.90 -13.78 -9.46
CA ILE A 45 7.18 -13.60 -8.75
C ILE A 45 7.19 -14.38 -7.43
N ILE A 46 6.12 -14.30 -6.64
CA ILE A 46 6.02 -15.03 -5.37
C ILE A 46 6.04 -16.55 -5.61
N GLY A 47 5.35 -17.04 -6.65
CA GLY A 47 5.36 -18.45 -7.02
C GLY A 47 6.74 -18.97 -7.42
N GLU A 48 7.51 -18.16 -8.17
CA GLU A 48 8.88 -18.51 -8.59
C GLU A 48 9.88 -18.53 -7.42
N LEU A 49 9.67 -17.68 -6.42
CA LEU A 49 10.54 -17.57 -5.25
C LEU A 49 10.18 -18.57 -4.13
N TYR A 50 9.12 -19.36 -4.29
CA TYR A 50 8.70 -20.33 -3.30
C TYR A 50 9.66 -21.52 -3.22
N THR A 51 10.24 -21.76 -2.03
CA THR A 51 11.27 -22.78 -1.82
C THR A 51 10.81 -24.02 -1.05
N GLY A 52 9.60 -24.00 -0.48
CA GLY A 52 9.10 -25.02 0.47
C GLY A 52 9.74 -25.05 1.87
N ASN A 53 10.75 -24.22 2.16
CA ASN A 53 11.41 -24.15 3.48
C ASN A 53 10.79 -23.09 4.43
N GLU A 54 11.39 -22.90 5.62
CA GLU A 54 10.90 -21.98 6.66
C GLU A 54 10.94 -20.49 6.25
N ILE A 55 11.79 -20.09 5.29
CA ILE A 55 11.89 -18.71 4.81
C ILE A 55 10.63 -18.25 4.07
N ASN A 56 9.80 -19.19 3.61
CA ASN A 56 8.53 -18.85 2.96
C ASN A 56 7.54 -18.17 3.91
N LYS A 57 7.75 -18.21 5.23
CA LYS A 57 6.98 -17.38 6.16
C LYS A 57 7.19 -15.89 5.85
N ILE A 58 8.43 -15.47 5.61
CA ILE A 58 8.75 -14.09 5.23
C ILE A 58 8.18 -13.79 3.84
N LEU A 59 8.26 -14.73 2.90
CA LEU A 59 7.68 -14.56 1.56
C LEU A 59 6.15 -14.39 1.62
N TYR A 60 5.49 -15.11 2.53
CA TYR A 60 4.05 -15.01 2.76
C TYR A 60 3.68 -13.65 3.35
N ASP A 61 4.42 -13.16 4.34
CA ASP A 61 4.24 -11.81 4.90
C ASP A 61 4.51 -10.71 3.84
N ILE A 62 5.50 -10.92 2.96
CA ILE A 62 5.79 -10.04 1.81
C ILE A 62 4.60 -10.02 0.84
N GLN A 63 4.07 -11.17 0.45
CA GLN A 63 2.89 -11.26 -0.42
C GLN A 63 1.70 -10.52 0.22
N GLY A 64 1.45 -10.75 1.50
CA GLY A 64 0.37 -10.08 2.23
C GLY A 64 0.56 -8.56 2.29
N SER A 65 1.80 -8.08 2.49
CA SER A 65 2.10 -6.64 2.53
C SER A 65 1.92 -5.97 1.17
N LEU A 66 2.41 -6.61 0.10
CA LEU A 66 2.21 -6.11 -1.27
C LEU A 66 0.73 -6.07 -1.64
N PHE A 67 -0.04 -7.11 -1.25
CA PHE A 67 -1.47 -7.14 -1.44
C PHE A 67 -2.20 -6.04 -0.64
N THR A 68 -1.81 -5.78 0.62
CA THR A 68 -2.32 -4.65 1.42
C THR A 68 -2.13 -3.33 0.69
N ILE A 69 -0.93 -3.05 0.15
CA ILE A 69 -0.65 -1.79 -0.56
C ILE A 69 -1.50 -1.70 -1.82
N LEU A 70 -1.52 -2.76 -2.64
CA LEU A 70 -2.29 -2.79 -3.89
C LEU A 70 -3.79 -2.56 -3.65
N SER A 71 -4.29 -3.10 -2.54
CA SER A 71 -5.69 -3.00 -2.13
C SER A 71 -6.14 -1.60 -1.73
N ALA A 72 -5.21 -0.65 -1.53
CA ALA A 72 -5.58 0.76 -1.33
C ALA A 72 -6.21 1.39 -2.59
N ALA A 73 -6.02 0.79 -3.77
CA ALA A 73 -6.68 1.17 -5.02
C ALA A 73 -7.97 0.38 -5.29
N ASN A 74 -8.56 -0.24 -4.26
CA ASN A 74 -9.79 -1.00 -4.40
C ASN A 74 -10.94 -0.12 -4.90
N MET A 75 -11.58 -0.55 -5.98
CA MET A 75 -12.72 0.13 -6.60
C MET A 75 -14.07 -0.29 -5.99
N LEU A 76 -14.09 -1.26 -5.08
CA LEU A 76 -15.29 -1.57 -4.31
C LEU A 76 -15.51 -0.46 -3.27
N GLN A 77 -16.74 0.05 -3.18
CA GLN A 77 -17.18 0.82 -2.00
C GLN A 77 -17.31 -0.14 -0.81
N ALA A 78 -16.19 -0.54 -0.23
CA ALA A 78 -16.13 -1.55 0.82
C ALA A 78 -15.47 -0.98 2.08
N ASP A 79 -15.98 -1.39 3.24
CA ASP A 79 -15.46 -1.07 4.59
C ASP A 79 -14.03 -1.59 4.87
N TYR A 80 -13.35 -2.12 3.85
CA TYR A 80 -12.13 -2.91 3.99
C TYR A 80 -11.00 -2.46 3.06
N THR A 81 -11.04 -1.22 2.54
CA THR A 81 -9.86 -0.63 1.92
C THR A 81 -8.82 -0.33 3.02
N PRO A 82 -7.57 -0.81 2.91
CA PRO A 82 -6.53 -0.51 3.88
C PRO A 82 -6.32 1.01 4.02
N ASP A 83 -6.28 1.49 5.26
CA ASP A 83 -5.98 2.89 5.54
C ASP A 83 -4.49 3.20 5.27
N THR A 84 -4.16 4.48 5.21
CA THR A 84 -2.79 4.89 4.89
C THR A 84 -1.77 4.50 5.95
N GLN A 85 -2.20 4.29 7.19
CA GLN A 85 -1.35 3.74 8.25
C GLN A 85 -0.95 2.31 7.89
N HIS A 86 -1.90 1.45 7.49
CA HIS A 86 -1.60 0.08 7.06
C HIS A 86 -0.74 0.04 5.81
N VAL A 87 -0.98 0.93 4.85
CA VAL A 87 -0.13 1.05 3.66
C VAL A 87 1.29 1.45 4.06
N ALA A 88 1.47 2.46 4.91
CA ALA A 88 2.79 2.90 5.38
C ALA A 88 3.53 1.78 6.14
N GLU A 89 2.83 1.08 7.05
CA GLU A 89 3.38 -0.05 7.78
C GLU A 89 3.83 -1.20 6.84
N ALA A 90 3.04 -1.51 5.82
CA ALA A 90 3.39 -2.52 4.82
C ALA A 90 4.60 -2.10 3.97
N MET A 91 4.66 -0.83 3.53
CA MET A 91 5.82 -0.30 2.80
C MET A 91 7.10 -0.39 3.62
N GLU A 92 7.04 0.00 4.90
CA GLU A 92 8.19 -0.05 5.79
C GLU A 92 8.63 -1.50 6.05
N PHE A 93 7.67 -2.40 6.29
CA PHE A 93 7.95 -3.83 6.45
C PHE A 93 8.67 -4.41 5.22
N LEU A 94 8.20 -4.11 4.02
CA LEU A 94 8.79 -4.59 2.77
C LEU A 94 10.23 -4.10 2.58
N ASN A 95 10.52 -2.86 2.99
CA ASN A 95 11.87 -2.31 2.90
C ASN A 95 12.91 -3.12 3.70
N TYR A 96 12.50 -3.71 4.83
CA TYR A 96 13.36 -4.57 5.66
C TYR A 96 13.30 -6.05 5.27
N SER A 97 12.11 -6.55 4.95
CA SER A 97 11.86 -7.99 4.80
C SER A 97 12.30 -8.54 3.45
N ILE A 98 12.30 -7.72 2.40
CA ILE A 98 12.80 -8.15 1.08
C ILE A 98 14.29 -8.52 1.15
N PRO A 99 15.20 -7.69 1.70
CA PRO A 99 16.59 -8.10 1.93
C PRO A 99 16.74 -9.35 2.79
N ASP A 100 15.94 -9.47 3.86
CA ASP A 100 16.02 -10.61 4.77
C ASP A 100 15.64 -11.92 4.07
N PHE A 101 14.52 -11.91 3.32
CA PHE A 101 14.12 -13.03 2.48
C PHE A 101 15.17 -13.35 1.41
N ALA A 102 15.71 -12.35 0.72
CA ALA A 102 16.72 -12.55 -0.31
C ALA A 102 17.98 -13.24 0.23
N ASN A 103 18.44 -12.83 1.42
CA ASN A 103 19.57 -13.44 2.11
C ASN A 103 19.26 -14.86 2.60
N GLY A 104 18.07 -15.10 3.15
CA GLY A 104 17.68 -16.39 3.71
C GLY A 104 17.21 -17.43 2.68
N SER A 105 16.77 -17.01 1.49
CA SER A 105 16.21 -17.90 0.46
C SER A 105 17.26 -18.61 -0.40
N GLY A 106 18.50 -18.10 -0.44
CA GLY A 106 19.56 -18.59 -1.33
C GLY A 106 19.46 -18.07 -2.77
N TYR A 107 18.40 -17.32 -3.12
CA TYR A 107 18.29 -16.63 -4.41
C TYR A 107 19.04 -15.29 -4.45
N GLY A 108 19.36 -14.73 -3.27
CA GLY A 108 20.16 -13.52 -3.14
C GLY A 108 19.60 -12.36 -3.94
N TRP A 109 20.50 -11.67 -4.67
CA TRP A 109 20.17 -10.49 -5.46
C TRP A 109 18.99 -10.68 -6.44
N HIS A 110 18.81 -11.88 -6.99
CA HIS A 110 17.72 -12.14 -7.93
C HIS A 110 16.34 -11.98 -7.27
N ALA A 111 16.16 -12.53 -6.07
CA ALA A 111 14.93 -12.37 -5.30
C ALA A 111 14.71 -10.92 -4.86
N GLU A 112 15.77 -10.26 -4.37
CA GLU A 112 15.67 -8.86 -3.96
C GLU A 112 15.26 -7.96 -5.13
N ALA A 113 15.89 -8.11 -6.30
CA ALA A 113 15.59 -7.30 -7.47
C ALA A 113 14.13 -7.48 -7.94
N ALA A 114 13.65 -8.72 -8.06
CA ALA A 114 12.29 -9.00 -8.50
C ALA A 114 11.25 -8.45 -7.51
N LEU A 115 11.45 -8.66 -6.20
CA LEU A 115 10.53 -8.17 -5.17
C LEU A 115 10.55 -6.63 -5.07
N ARG A 116 11.72 -5.98 -5.20
CA ARG A 116 11.81 -4.51 -5.22
C ARG A 116 11.15 -3.91 -6.46
N GLU A 117 11.26 -4.57 -7.60
CA GLU A 117 10.60 -4.12 -8.83
C GLU A 117 9.08 -4.11 -8.66
N VAL A 118 8.49 -5.24 -8.25
CA VAL A 118 7.04 -5.32 -8.07
C VAL A 118 6.55 -4.42 -6.93
N PHE A 119 7.32 -4.30 -5.84
CA PHE A 119 7.02 -3.35 -4.76
C PHE A 119 6.97 -1.90 -5.25
N SER A 120 7.95 -1.50 -6.08
CA SER A 120 8.00 -0.15 -6.64
C SER A 120 6.79 0.14 -7.55
N LYS A 121 6.43 -0.81 -8.42
CA LYS A 121 5.26 -0.69 -9.29
C LYS A 121 3.96 -0.60 -8.50
N ILE A 122 3.73 -1.54 -7.57
CA ILE A 122 2.53 -1.59 -6.72
C ILE A 122 2.40 -0.31 -5.88
N SER A 123 3.48 0.13 -5.24
CA SER A 123 3.45 1.34 -4.40
C SER A 123 3.19 2.59 -5.23
N THR A 124 3.82 2.71 -6.40
CA THR A 124 3.60 3.85 -7.30
C THR A 124 2.14 3.91 -7.76
N TYR A 125 1.57 2.76 -8.14
CA TYR A 125 0.18 2.65 -8.56
C TYR A 125 -0.76 3.03 -7.40
N ALA A 126 -0.66 2.36 -6.25
CA ALA A 126 -1.55 2.57 -5.11
C ALA A 126 -1.46 4.01 -4.54
N LEU A 127 -0.26 4.57 -4.46
CA LEU A 127 -0.07 5.94 -3.95
C LEU A 127 -0.71 7.00 -4.85
N ARG A 128 -0.85 6.75 -6.16
CA ARG A 128 -1.62 7.68 -7.03
C ARG A 128 -3.06 7.78 -6.58
N PHE A 129 -3.73 6.63 -6.35
CA PHE A 129 -5.10 6.57 -5.87
C PHE A 129 -5.25 7.23 -4.49
N ILE A 130 -4.36 6.92 -3.55
CA ILE A 130 -4.39 7.53 -2.21
C ILE A 130 -4.24 9.05 -2.29
N LEU A 131 -3.26 9.55 -3.04
CA LEU A 131 -3.01 10.98 -3.14
C LEU A 131 -4.11 11.72 -3.92
N ASP A 132 -4.75 11.07 -4.90
CA ASP A 132 -5.92 11.61 -5.61
C ASP A 132 -7.13 11.70 -4.67
N SER A 133 -7.36 10.67 -3.84
CA SER A 133 -8.39 10.68 -2.81
C SER A 133 -8.16 11.79 -1.77
N MET A 134 -6.92 11.91 -1.27
CA MET A 134 -6.54 12.99 -0.35
C MET A 134 -6.73 14.38 -0.95
N SER A 135 -6.36 14.55 -2.23
CA SER A 135 -6.54 15.84 -2.92
C SER A 135 -8.02 16.19 -3.08
N THR A 136 -8.86 15.18 -3.32
CA THR A 136 -10.32 15.36 -3.41
C THR A 136 -10.89 15.76 -2.06
N MET A 137 -10.57 15.02 -0.99
CA MET A 137 -10.98 15.35 0.38
C MET A 137 -10.53 16.75 0.81
N LEU A 138 -9.28 17.12 0.50
CA LEU A 138 -8.76 18.46 0.79
C LEU A 138 -9.60 19.55 0.10
N ARG A 139 -9.97 19.33 -1.17
CA ARG A 139 -10.82 20.28 -1.92
C ARG A 139 -12.21 20.37 -1.30
N ASP A 140 -12.81 19.23 -0.95
CA ASP A 140 -14.13 19.19 -0.34
C ASP A 140 -14.13 19.93 1.02
N ILE A 141 -13.04 19.84 1.80
CA ILE A 141 -12.84 20.65 3.02
C ILE A 141 -12.76 22.15 2.69
N GLN A 142 -11.97 22.53 1.68
CA GLN A 142 -11.81 23.92 1.25
C GLN A 142 -13.11 24.55 0.74
N ASP A 143 -13.96 23.74 0.09
CA ASP A 143 -15.26 24.15 -0.43
C ASP A 143 -16.36 24.12 0.65
N ASN A 144 -16.03 23.83 1.91
CA ASN A 144 -16.94 23.63 3.04
C ASN A 144 -17.98 22.52 2.82
N GLU A 145 -17.61 21.51 2.03
CA GLU A 145 -18.41 20.31 1.77
C GLU A 145 -18.07 19.14 2.73
N ALA A 146 -17.01 19.28 3.53
CA ALA A 146 -16.53 18.33 4.55
C ALA A 146 -16.29 19.03 5.89
N ASP A 147 -16.24 18.27 7.00
CA ASP A 147 -16.17 18.84 8.35
C ASP A 147 -14.75 18.76 8.98
N ALA A 148 -14.61 19.28 10.20
CA ALA A 148 -13.34 19.28 10.93
C ALA A 148 -12.82 17.86 11.27
N ILE A 149 -13.71 16.87 11.34
CA ILE A 149 -13.33 15.47 11.56
C ILE A 149 -12.66 14.92 10.30
N ASP A 150 -13.17 15.27 9.11
CA ASP A 150 -12.54 14.90 7.83
C ASP A 150 -11.12 15.48 7.71
N LEU A 151 -10.93 16.74 8.14
CA LEU A 151 -9.59 17.35 8.20
C LEU A 151 -8.64 16.59 9.13
N LEU A 152 -9.11 16.18 10.31
CA LEU A 152 -8.31 15.41 11.26
C LEU A 152 -7.89 14.05 10.69
N PHE A 153 -8.80 13.34 10.02
CA PHE A 153 -8.47 12.09 9.34
C PHE A 153 -7.45 12.30 8.22
N LEU A 154 -7.63 13.33 7.39
CA LEU A 154 -6.69 13.67 6.32
C LEU A 154 -5.29 13.98 6.86
N VAL A 155 -5.19 14.75 7.94
CA VAL A 155 -3.91 15.05 8.61
C VAL A 155 -3.27 13.77 9.15
N GLY A 156 -4.06 12.88 9.76
CA GLY A 156 -3.60 11.57 10.20
C GLY A 156 -3.06 10.71 9.04
N ASP A 157 -3.75 10.72 7.91
CA ASP A 157 -3.36 9.96 6.73
C ASP A 157 -2.07 10.48 6.09
N VAL A 158 -1.97 11.80 5.92
CA VAL A 158 -0.75 12.48 5.48
C VAL A 158 0.40 12.16 6.43
N GLY A 159 0.17 12.24 7.74
CA GLY A 159 1.15 11.93 8.78
C GLY A 159 1.69 10.51 8.66
N SER A 160 0.84 9.54 8.34
CA SER A 160 1.22 8.14 8.13
C SER A 160 2.16 7.98 6.94
N LEU A 161 1.80 8.52 5.77
CA LEU A 161 2.66 8.44 4.57
C LEU A 161 3.97 9.23 4.71
N MET A 162 3.96 10.35 5.46
CA MET A 162 5.15 11.16 5.69
C MET A 162 6.25 10.40 6.45
N ARG A 163 5.90 9.41 7.29
CA ARG A 163 6.88 8.55 8.00
C ARG A 163 7.69 7.71 7.03
N VAL A 164 7.07 7.26 5.94
CA VAL A 164 7.69 6.42 4.90
C VAL A 164 8.04 7.19 3.64
N LYS A 165 8.08 8.53 3.70
CA LYS A 165 8.32 9.39 2.51
C LYS A 165 9.58 9.03 1.73
N TYR A 166 10.59 8.48 2.39
CA TYR A 166 11.85 8.06 1.78
C TYR A 166 11.67 6.90 0.79
N LEU A 167 10.59 6.12 0.92
CA LEU A 167 10.18 5.03 0.02
C LEU A 167 9.26 5.51 -1.11
N ILE A 168 8.73 6.73 -1.02
CA ILE A 168 7.79 7.29 -2.01
C ILE A 168 8.57 7.89 -3.19
N PRO A 169 8.20 7.58 -4.46
CA PRO A 169 8.80 8.19 -5.65
C PRO A 169 8.69 9.72 -5.62
N LEU A 170 9.74 10.42 -6.08
CA LEU A 170 9.85 11.88 -5.98
C LEU A 170 8.60 12.65 -6.48
N PRO A 171 7.99 12.33 -7.64
CA PRO A 171 6.80 13.06 -8.07
C PRO A 171 5.61 12.93 -7.11
N LEU A 172 5.40 11.73 -6.56
CA LEU A 172 4.33 11.46 -5.58
C LEU A 172 4.65 12.05 -4.21
N ARG A 173 5.93 12.08 -3.84
CA ARG A 173 6.41 12.71 -2.61
C ARG A 173 6.17 14.22 -2.63
N ASN A 174 6.44 14.88 -3.75
CA ASN A 174 6.17 16.31 -3.90
C ASN A 174 4.67 16.58 -3.72
N LYS A 175 3.81 15.78 -4.38
CA LYS A 175 2.36 15.88 -4.21
C LYS A 175 1.92 15.68 -2.76
N LEU A 176 2.48 14.71 -2.05
CA LEU A 176 2.21 14.50 -0.62
C LEU A 176 2.64 15.72 0.22
N GLU A 177 3.81 16.30 -0.07
CA GLU A 177 4.29 17.50 0.63
C GLU A 177 3.41 18.72 0.35
N ASP A 178 2.89 18.87 -0.87
CA ASP A 178 1.94 19.92 -1.24
C ASP A 178 0.62 19.77 -0.46
N ILE A 179 0.06 18.56 -0.42
CA ILE A 179 -1.16 18.26 0.38
C ILE A 179 -0.91 18.57 1.86
N LYS A 180 0.21 18.12 2.41
CA LYS A 180 0.60 18.37 3.81
C LYS A 180 0.64 19.87 4.12
N ASN A 181 1.27 20.67 3.26
CA ASN A 181 1.35 22.11 3.45
C ASN A 181 -0.03 22.77 3.37
N ALA A 182 -0.90 22.30 2.48
CA ALA A 182 -2.27 22.80 2.38
C ALA A 182 -3.10 22.47 3.63
N CYS A 183 -3.00 21.26 4.18
CA CYS A 183 -3.69 20.91 5.42
C CYS A 183 -3.28 21.81 6.59
N PHE A 184 -1.98 22.06 6.77
CA PHE A 184 -1.49 22.92 7.86
C PHE A 184 -1.92 24.38 7.73
N ASN A 185 -2.07 24.89 6.51
CA ASN A 185 -2.59 26.25 6.31
C ASN A 185 -4.06 26.35 6.74
N LEU A 186 -4.85 25.29 6.55
CA LEU A 186 -6.25 25.25 6.97
C LEU A 186 -6.42 25.10 8.48
N GLU A 187 -5.50 24.42 9.17
CA GLU A 187 -5.51 24.36 10.65
C GLU A 187 -5.33 25.76 11.26
N VAL A 188 -4.47 26.60 10.68
CA VAL A 188 -4.20 27.96 11.17
C VAL A 188 -5.41 28.89 10.98
N GLU A 189 -6.13 28.77 9.87
CA GLU A 189 -7.32 29.60 9.60
C GLU A 189 -8.51 29.27 10.52
N ASN A 190 -8.56 28.07 11.10
CA ASN A 190 -9.64 27.65 12.01
C ASN A 190 -9.37 27.97 13.49
N GLU A 191 -8.18 28.51 13.83
CA GLU A 191 -7.81 28.91 15.20
C GLU A 191 -8.00 30.42 15.48
N GLU A 192 -8.49 31.22 14.52
CA GLU A 192 -8.87 32.64 14.67
C GLU A 192 -10.38 32.85 14.96
#